data_AF-A0A371Z3Q2-F1
#
_entry.id   AF-A0A371Z3Q2-F1
#
_cell.length_a   1.000
_cell.length_b   1.000
_cell.length_c   1.000
_cell.angle_alpha   90.00
_cell.angle_beta   90.00
_cell.angle_gamma   90.00
#
_symmetry.space_group_name_H-M   'P 1'
#
loop_
_entity.id
_entity.type
_entity.pdbx_description
1 polymer ?
#
loop_
_entity_poly.entity_id
_entity_poly.type
_entity_poly.pdbx_seq_one_letter_code
_entity_poly.pdbx_strand_id
1 'polypeptide(L)'
;MARVAAWWGVLVLLVGAQLAMGRAGFTPGICLGAFLMGLVIVFGFMRIAQAPSLAAIFALGGLFWLAILLALGSLDSFTRTNFPVGDSLSAPAPDGSAAQGAPP
;
A
#
# COMPACT_ATOMS: atom_id res chain seq x y z
N MET A 1 14.30 -4.55 -30.51
CA MET A 1 15.00 -4.09 -29.28
C MET A 1 14.68 -2.64 -28.92
N ALA A 2 14.81 -1.67 -29.85
CA ALA A 2 14.57 -0.24 -29.57
C ALA A 2 13.22 0.10 -28.91
N ARG A 3 12.12 -0.56 -29.33
CA ARG A 3 10.79 -0.34 -28.73
C ARG A 3 10.70 -0.77 -27.27
N VAL A 4 11.34 -1.89 -26.93
CA VAL A 4 11.37 -2.40 -25.55
C VAL A 4 12.22 -1.49 -24.66
N ALA A 5 13.34 -1.00 -25.20
CA ALA A 5 14.19 -0.02 -24.52
C ALA A 5 13.47 1.32 -24.29
N ALA A 6 12.66 1.79 -25.23
CA ALA A 6 11.85 2.99 -25.07
C ALA A 6 10.83 2.84 -23.92
N TRP A 7 10.10 1.72 -23.87
CA TRP A 7 9.17 1.45 -22.76
C TRP A 7 9.86 1.32 -21.41
N TRP A 8 11.06 0.73 -21.39
CA TRP A 8 11.92 0.72 -20.21
C TRP A 8 12.32 2.13 -19.76
N GLY A 9 12.71 2.99 -20.69
CA GLY A 9 13.03 4.39 -20.41
C GLY A 9 11.85 5.14 -19.79
N VAL A 10 10.64 4.93 -20.32
CA VAL A 10 9.40 5.51 -19.76
C VAL A 10 9.14 5.00 -18.34
N LEU A 11 9.33 3.70 -18.06
CA LEU A 11 9.17 3.16 -16.71
C LEU A 11 10.18 3.76 -15.73
N VAL A 12 11.46 3.83 -16.10
CA VAL A 12 12.51 4.44 -15.26
C VAL A 12 12.21 5.90 -14.97
N LEU A 13 11.73 6.65 -15.98
CA LEU A 13 11.31 8.04 -15.81
C LEU A 13 10.12 8.16 -14.82
N LEU A 14 9.10 7.31 -14.97
CA LEU A 14 7.93 7.30 -14.08
C LEU A 14 8.34 6.95 -12.64
N VAL A 15 9.30 6.04 -12.44
CA VAL A 15 9.84 5.70 -11.11
C VAL A 15 10.56 6.91 -10.52
N GLY A 16 11.43 7.55 -11.29
CA GLY A 16 12.13 8.76 -10.86
C GLY A 16 11.16 9.88 -10.46
N ALA A 17 10.09 10.09 -11.24
CA ALA A 17 9.05 11.06 -10.95
C ALA A 17 8.28 10.74 -9.66
N GLN A 18 7.95 9.47 -9.42
CA GLN A 18 7.28 9.04 -8.18
C GLN A 18 8.17 9.25 -6.94
N LEU A 19 9.46 8.94 -7.03
CA LEU A 19 10.41 9.17 -5.93
C LEU A 19 10.54 10.67 -5.63
N ALA A 20 10.55 11.53 -6.65
CA ALA A 20 10.54 12.97 -6.50
C ALA A 20 9.24 13.48 -5.85
N MET A 21 8.08 12.98 -6.27
CA MET A 21 6.78 13.33 -5.68
C MET A 21 6.64 12.86 -4.23
N GLY A 22 7.12 11.65 -3.92
CA GLY A 22 7.16 11.13 -2.56
C GLY A 22 8.05 11.98 -1.65
N ARG A 23 9.17 12.47 -2.16
CA ARG A 23 10.04 13.43 -1.44
C ARG A 23 9.41 14.81 -1.28
N ALA A 24 8.55 15.23 -2.22
CA ALA A 24 7.79 16.47 -2.14
C ALA A 24 6.50 16.35 -1.28
N GLY A 25 6.17 15.16 -0.77
CA GLY A 25 4.96 14.92 0.02
C GLY A 25 3.66 14.95 -0.77
N PHE A 26 3.70 14.84 -2.10
CA PHE A 26 2.51 14.86 -2.94
C PHE A 26 1.93 13.45 -3.11
N THR A 27 1.18 12.99 -2.10
CA THR A 27 0.60 11.65 -2.00
C THR A 27 -0.36 11.27 -3.14
N PRO A 28 -1.24 12.15 -3.65
CA PRO A 28 -2.17 11.80 -4.74
C PRO A 28 -1.46 11.45 -6.06
N GLY A 29 -0.32 12.08 -6.32
CA GLY A 29 0.48 11.84 -7.53
C GLY A 29 1.11 10.45 -7.55
N ILE A 30 1.33 9.84 -6.38
CA ILE A 30 1.89 8.49 -6.27
C ILE A 30 0.88 7.46 -6.80
N CYS A 31 -0.39 7.58 -6.41
CA CYS A 31 -1.45 6.70 -6.91
C CYS A 31 -1.64 6.83 -8.43
N LEU A 32 -1.66 8.06 -8.94
CA LEU A 32 -1.76 8.32 -10.38
C LEU A 32 -0.55 7.74 -11.14
N GLY A 33 0.65 7.91 -10.58
CA GLY A 33 1.88 7.35 -11.14
C GLY A 33 1.88 5.82 -11.19
N ALA A 34 1.41 5.17 -10.12
CA ALA A 34 1.32 3.71 -10.05
C ALA A 34 0.35 3.16 -11.11
N PHE A 35 -0.78 3.84 -11.32
CA PHE A 35 -1.75 3.50 -12.36
C PHE A 35 -1.14 3.63 -13.78
N LEU A 36 -0.41 4.73 -14.04
CA LEU A 36 0.29 4.96 -15.31
C LEU A 36 1.33 3.88 -15.61
N MET A 37 2.11 3.45 -14.62
CA MET A 37 3.06 2.34 -14.78
C MET A 37 2.37 1.03 -15.17
N GLY A 38 1.26 0.70 -14.50
CA GLY A 38 0.46 -0.48 -14.82
C GLY A 38 -0.02 -0.45 -16.28
N LEU A 39 -0.49 0.71 -16.76
CA LEU A 39 -0.88 0.93 -18.15
C LEU A 39 0.29 0.69 -19.13
N VAL A 40 1.47 1.23 -18.84
CA VAL A 40 2.67 1.03 -19.67
C VAL A 40 3.04 -0.45 -19.78
N ILE A 41 2.90 -1.22 -18.69
CA ILE A 41 3.20 -2.66 -18.69
C ILE A 41 2.18 -3.42 -19.54
N VAL A 42 0.89 -3.17 -19.33
CA VAL A 42 -0.21 -3.86 -20.04
C VAL A 42 -0.16 -3.59 -21.55
N PHE A 43 0.02 -2.33 -21.96
CA PHE A 43 -0.01 -1.94 -23.36
C PHE A 43 1.35 -2.08 -24.05
N GLY A 44 2.44 -1.77 -23.35
CA GLY A 44 3.80 -1.79 -23.92
C GLY A 44 4.43 -3.18 -23.97
N PHE A 45 4.28 -3.97 -22.90
CA PHE A 45 4.95 -5.27 -22.75
C PHE A 45 4.03 -6.46 -23.00
N MET A 46 2.82 -6.49 -22.44
CA MET A 46 1.94 -7.66 -22.56
C MET A 46 1.23 -7.76 -23.91
N ARG A 47 1.19 -6.69 -24.73
CA ARG A 47 0.44 -6.63 -26.01
C ARG A 47 -0.95 -7.27 -25.89
N ILE A 48 -1.66 -7.05 -24.79
CA ILE A 48 -2.98 -7.65 -24.53
C ILE A 48 -3.99 -7.33 -25.65
N ALA A 49 -3.84 -6.19 -26.32
CA ALA A 49 -4.64 -5.81 -27.50
C ALA A 49 -4.41 -6.67 -28.76
N GLN A 50 -3.36 -7.50 -28.79
CA GLN A 50 -3.01 -8.39 -29.90
C GLN A 50 -3.12 -9.87 -29.53
N ALA A 51 -3.49 -10.17 -28.28
CA ALA A 51 -3.71 -11.52 -27.80
C ALA A 51 -5.14 -12.00 -28.16
N PRO A 52 -5.38 -13.33 -28.28
CA PRO A 52 -6.71 -13.87 -28.47
C PRO A 52 -7.66 -13.37 -27.36
N SER A 53 -8.91 -13.05 -27.72
CA SER A 53 -9.91 -12.43 -26.83
C SER A 53 -10.08 -13.16 -25.48
N LEU A 54 -9.87 -14.48 -25.46
CA LEU A 54 -9.94 -15.30 -24.26
C LEU A 54 -8.84 -14.96 -23.23
N ALA A 55 -7.63 -14.63 -23.69
CA ALA A 55 -6.52 -14.20 -22.82
C ALA A 55 -6.79 -12.81 -22.23
N ALA A 56 -7.43 -11.91 -22.99
CA ALA A 56 -7.80 -10.59 -22.50
C ALA A 56 -8.86 -10.66 -21.38
N ILE A 57 -9.86 -11.54 -21.51
CA ILE A 57 -10.89 -11.74 -20.49
C ILE A 57 -10.26 -12.28 -19.19
N PHE A 58 -9.34 -13.26 -19.28
CA PHE A 58 -8.63 -13.77 -18.11
C PHE A 58 -7.74 -12.71 -17.45
N ALA A 59 -7.02 -11.92 -18.24
CA ALA A 59 -6.20 -10.81 -17.73
C ALA A 59 -7.07 -9.76 -17.02
N LEU A 60 -8.23 -9.42 -17.58
CA LEU A 60 -9.19 -8.51 -16.94
C LEU A 60 -9.79 -9.10 -15.67
N GLY A 61 -10.12 -10.40 -15.65
CA GLY A 61 -10.59 -11.10 -14.46
C GLY A 61 -9.54 -11.13 -13.35
N GLY A 62 -8.27 -11.37 -13.69
CA GLY A 62 -7.15 -11.28 -12.75
C GLY A 62 -6.92 -9.87 -12.23
N LEU A 63 -7.00 -8.85 -13.11
CA LEU A 63 -6.86 -7.44 -12.72
C LEU A 63 -8.00 -7.00 -11.80
N PHE A 64 -9.23 -7.44 -12.08
CA PHE A 64 -10.40 -7.23 -11.24
C PHE A 64 -10.20 -7.84 -9.85
N TRP A 65 -9.74 -9.10 -9.79
CA TRP A 65 -9.50 -9.77 -8.52
C TRP A 65 -8.38 -9.12 -7.72
N LEU A 66 -7.29 -8.73 -8.40
CA LEU A 66 -6.17 -8.01 -7.78
C LEU A 66 -6.64 -6.68 -7.18
N ALA A 67 -7.48 -5.93 -7.89
CA ALA A 67 -8.03 -4.67 -7.41
C ALA A 67 -8.88 -4.86 -6.15
N ILE A 68 -9.70 -5.92 -6.09
CA ILE A 68 -10.47 -6.27 -4.90
C ILE A 68 -9.55 -6.59 -3.72
N LEU A 69 -8.57 -7.47 -3.91
CA LEU A 69 -7.64 -7.86 -2.85
C LEU A 69 -6.83 -6.67 -2.34
N LEU A 70 -6.40 -5.78 -3.24
CA LEU A 70 -5.66 -4.58 -2.89
C LEU A 70 -6.55 -3.60 -2.10
N ALA A 71 -7.80 -3.39 -2.52
CA ALA A 71 -8.74 -2.52 -1.83
C ALA A 71 -9.07 -3.07 -0.42
N LEU A 72 -9.40 -4.36 -0.32
CA LEU A 72 -9.68 -5.01 0.96
C LEU A 72 -8.46 -4.96 1.90
N GLY A 73 -7.26 -5.26 1.40
CA GLY A 73 -6.04 -5.16 2.20
C GLY A 73 -5.70 -3.73 2.62
N SER A 74 -5.99 -2.73 1.78
CA SER A 74 -5.78 -1.32 2.13
C SER A 74 -6.78 -0.83 3.19
N LEU A 75 -8.00 -1.35 3.16
CA LEU A 75 -9.06 -1.04 4.11
C LEU A 75 -8.94 -1.82 5.42
N ASP A 76 -8.19 -2.93 5.45
CA ASP A 76 -7.94 -3.74 6.66
C ASP A 76 -7.41 -2.90 7.84
N SER A 77 -6.54 -1.93 7.55
CA SER A 77 -6.00 -1.01 8.56
C SER A 77 -7.07 -0.12 9.20
N PHE A 78 -8.15 0.21 8.48
CA PHE A 78 -9.26 1.00 9.03
C PHE A 78 -10.23 0.15 9.85
N THR A 79 -10.24 -1.17 9.64
CA THR A 79 -11.07 -2.09 10.42
C THR A 79 -10.40 -2.58 11.71
N ARG A 80 -9.08 -2.37 11.88
CA ARG A 80 -8.39 -2.62 13.15
C ARG A 80 -8.68 -1.50 14.16
N THR A 81 -9.49 -1.80 15.16
CA THR A 81 -9.56 -1.01 16.39
C THR A 81 -8.28 -1.23 17.19
N ASN A 82 -7.36 -0.25 17.14
CA ASN A 82 -6.22 -0.23 18.05
C ASN A 82 -6.75 0.02 19.48
N PHE A 83 -6.93 -1.03 20.25
CA PHE A 83 -7.11 -0.90 21.69
C PHE A 83 -5.76 -0.51 22.30
N PRO A 84 -5.66 0.64 22.99
CA PRO A 84 -4.43 0.99 23.68
C PRO A 84 -4.19 0.01 24.84
N VAL A 85 -3.30 -0.97 24.65
CA VAL A 85 -2.78 -1.85 25.71
C VAL A 85 -1.50 -1.21 26.25
N GLY A 86 -1.62 -0.05 26.90
CA GLY A 86 -0.45 0.76 27.30
C GLY A 86 -0.52 1.44 28.66
N ASP A 87 -1.70 1.87 29.12
CA ASP A 87 -1.77 2.72 30.32
C ASP A 87 -2.18 1.98 31.60
N SER A 88 -2.81 0.80 31.47
CA SER A 88 -3.31 0.04 32.63
C SER A 88 -2.25 -0.84 33.32
N LEU A 89 -1.10 -1.07 32.68
CA LEU A 89 -0.01 -1.89 33.23
C LEU A 89 1.13 -1.07 33.86
N SER A 90 1.10 0.26 33.68
CA SER A 90 2.09 1.20 34.25
C SER A 90 1.59 1.88 35.52
N ALA A 91 0.38 1.57 35.99
CA ALA A 91 -0.09 2.03 37.29
C ALA A 91 0.81 1.41 38.37
N PRO A 92 1.51 2.20 39.19
CA PRO A 92 2.20 1.68 40.36
C PRO A 92 1.19 0.91 41.21
N ALA A 93 1.53 -0.33 41.58
CA ALA A 93 0.76 -1.03 42.60
C ALA A 93 0.63 -0.09 43.83
N PRO A 94 -0.55 0.07 44.44
CA PRO A 94 -0.67 0.88 45.64
C PRO A 94 0.25 0.24 46.69
N ASP A 95 1.30 0.96 47.07
CA ASP A 95 2.21 0.56 48.12
C ASP A 95 1.38 0.26 49.38
N GLY A 96 1.39 -1.00 49.81
CA GLY A 96 0.79 -1.48 51.05
C GLY A 96 1.52 -0.98 52.29
N SER A 97 1.94 0.28 52.32
CA SER A 97 2.88 0.87 53.28
C SER A 97 2.27 2.03 54.08
N ALA A 98 0.95 2.02 54.31
CA ALA A 98 0.25 3.05 55.09
C ALA A 98 -0.72 2.48 56.14
N ALA A 99 -0.33 1.40 56.84
CA ALA A 99 -1.04 0.95 58.04
C ALA A 99 -0.07 0.41 59.12
N GLN A 100 1.10 1.03 59.25
CA GLN A 100 2.04 0.75 60.34
C GLN A 100 2.41 2.09 61.02
N GLY A 101 1.78 2.37 62.15
CA GLY A 101 1.97 3.55 63.01
C GLY A 101 0.63 4.23 63.32
N ALA A 102 0.12 4.34 64.55
CA ALA A 102 0.72 4.21 65.87
C ALA A 102 -0.38 3.98 66.95
N PRO A 103 -0.02 3.47 68.16
CA PRO A 103 -0.89 3.14 69.31
C PRO A 103 -1.21 4.39 70.19
N PRO A 104 -1.88 4.35 71.37
CA PRO A 104 -2.42 3.26 72.22
C PRO A 104 -3.94 3.02 72.18
#